data_AF-A0A851B9A4-F1
#
_entry.id   AF-A0A851B9A4-F1
#
_cell.length_a   1.000
_cell.length_b   1.000
_cell.length_c   1.000
_cell.angle_alpha   90.00
_cell.angle_beta   90.00
_cell.angle_gamma   90.00
#
_symmetry.space_group_name_H-M   'P 1'
#
loop_
_entity.id
_entity.type
_entity.pdbx_description
1 polymer ?
#
loop_
_entity_poly.entity_id
_entity_poly.type
_entity_poly.pdbx_seq_one_letter_code
_entity_poly.pdbx_strand_id
1 'polypeptide(L)'
;SKLTNLGHLEMTWRSRVHFHPLLVRILHKSRLRYYGKPEKKMDMPYQAYFEVADGSGMMSMVLWNSLCPKWYHSMKVGTVLLLDKYAIKTSYPFKTHPTPGDSQMKRFATIEISLNVRDPPTEISIIPEEMVKPEWRLPEVKYRFITRSELDDLPHNHSCDVIGLVTFVGRAERARKREHSEDFWLYRWAHAIDGTSDQPFILELFATSQPDVFERIHPMTYLVCTQMRVIRGLTENPFRTVYLTTSNESQIFITGWHKGQPYTKDAKVKNFIQWTKLQSEADQIRKTVIGGYYPFPRPPGSFLKY
;
A
#
# COMPACT_ATOMS: atom_id res chain seq x y z
N SER A 1 -0.86 -16.03 29.63
CA SER A 1 0.14 -14.96 29.85
C SER A 1 -0.53 -13.60 29.77
N LYS A 2 -0.12 -12.63 30.59
CA LYS A 2 -0.63 -11.24 30.54
C LYS A 2 -0.13 -10.56 29.25
N LEU A 3 -1.01 -9.90 28.49
CA LEU A 3 -0.64 -9.15 27.29
C LEU A 3 -0.08 -7.76 27.66
N THR A 4 0.82 -7.22 26.85
CA THR A 4 1.20 -5.79 26.86
C THR A 4 0.50 -5.03 25.73
N ASN A 5 0.69 -3.70 25.70
CA ASN A 5 0.19 -2.83 24.63
C ASN A 5 1.29 -1.86 24.17
N LEU A 6 1.12 -1.28 22.98
CA LEU A 6 2.11 -0.40 22.34
C LEU A 6 2.46 0.81 23.20
N GLY A 7 1.49 1.43 23.87
CA GLY A 7 1.71 2.57 24.75
C GLY A 7 2.57 2.22 25.97
N HIS A 8 2.42 1.02 26.53
CA HIS A 8 3.27 0.54 27.62
C HIS A 8 4.69 0.25 27.13
N LEU A 9 4.85 -0.27 25.91
CA LEU A 9 6.17 -0.50 25.32
C LEU A 9 6.91 0.83 25.13
N GLU A 10 6.26 1.87 24.61
CA GLU A 10 6.84 3.20 24.49
C GLU A 10 7.41 3.73 25.82
N MET A 11 6.72 3.48 26.93
CA MET A 11 7.14 3.95 28.24
C MET A 11 8.25 3.11 28.89
N THR A 12 8.35 1.81 28.56
CA THR A 12 9.16 0.86 29.35
C THR A 12 10.30 0.18 28.58
N TRP A 13 10.42 0.40 27.27
CA TRP A 13 11.38 -0.34 26.43
C TRP A 13 12.84 -0.20 26.86
N ARG A 14 13.23 0.91 27.49
CA ARG A 14 14.61 1.12 27.95
C ARG A 14 14.98 0.33 29.21
N SER A 15 13.99 -0.04 30.02
CA SER A 15 14.22 -0.70 31.32
C SER A 15 14.00 -2.21 31.27
N ARG A 16 13.67 -2.77 30.10
CA ARG A 16 13.34 -4.18 29.93
C ARG A 16 14.02 -4.77 28.71
N VAL A 17 14.53 -5.99 28.87
CA VAL A 17 15.09 -6.80 27.78
C VAL A 17 14.04 -7.74 27.18
N HIS A 18 13.07 -8.17 28.00
CA HIS A 18 11.98 -9.05 27.58
C HIS A 18 10.63 -8.36 27.79
N PHE A 19 9.75 -8.56 26.81
CA PHE A 19 8.42 -7.99 26.79
C PHE A 19 7.38 -9.10 26.86
N HIS A 20 6.24 -8.80 27.48
CA HIS A 20 5.11 -9.71 27.43
C HIS A 20 4.56 -9.80 26.00
N PRO A 21 3.84 -10.89 25.67
CA PRO A 21 3.25 -11.03 24.36
C PRO A 21 2.37 -9.83 23.99
N LEU A 22 2.41 -9.47 22.71
CA LEU A 22 1.75 -8.30 22.16
C LEU A 22 0.72 -8.75 21.11
N LEU A 23 -0.49 -8.21 21.21
CA LEU A 23 -1.56 -8.48 20.27
C LEU A 23 -1.88 -7.21 19.48
N VAL A 24 -1.68 -7.24 18.15
CA VAL A 24 -1.82 -6.07 17.29
C VAL A 24 -2.48 -6.41 15.95
N ARG A 25 -3.12 -5.43 15.32
CA ARG A 25 -3.62 -5.54 13.94
C ARG A 25 -2.71 -4.80 12.97
N ILE A 26 -2.44 -5.41 11.81
CA ILE A 26 -1.73 -4.75 10.70
C ILE A 26 -2.66 -3.73 10.04
N LEU A 27 -2.31 -2.44 10.10
CA LEU A 27 -3.06 -1.37 9.42
C LEU A 27 -2.47 -1.04 8.06
N HIS A 28 -1.14 -1.07 7.93
CA HIS A 28 -0.46 -0.83 6.66
C HIS A 28 0.69 -1.80 6.47
N LYS A 29 0.98 -2.09 5.19
CA LYS A 29 2.01 -3.02 4.77
C LYS A 29 2.84 -2.38 3.68
N SER A 30 4.14 -2.24 3.91
CA SER A 30 5.06 -1.76 2.88
C SER A 30 5.50 -2.86 1.95
N ARG A 31 6.03 -2.48 0.78
CA ARG A 31 6.75 -3.40 -0.12
C ARG A 31 7.93 -4.07 0.58
N LEU A 32 8.11 -5.36 0.28
CA LEU A 32 9.31 -6.13 0.55
C LEU A 32 10.52 -5.50 -0.16
N ARG A 33 11.60 -5.28 0.58
CA ARG A 33 12.83 -4.67 0.09
C ARG A 33 14.01 -5.63 0.23
N TYR A 34 14.72 -5.83 -0.88
CA TYR A 34 16.05 -6.43 -0.85
C TYR A 34 17.08 -5.38 -0.40
N TYR A 35 17.95 -5.74 0.53
CA TYR A 35 19.01 -4.86 1.03
C TYR A 35 20.39 -5.55 1.05
N GLY A 36 20.50 -6.71 0.40
CA GLY A 36 21.76 -7.43 0.24
C GLY A 36 22.79 -6.60 -0.50
N LYS A 37 24.05 -6.79 -0.13
CA LYS A 37 25.21 -6.18 -0.81
C LYS A 37 26.13 -7.29 -1.30
N PRO A 38 26.77 -7.17 -2.47
CA PRO A 38 27.65 -8.21 -3.01
C PRO A 38 28.72 -8.67 -2.02
N GLU A 39 29.21 -7.77 -1.17
CA GLU A 39 30.31 -8.02 -0.23
C GLU A 39 29.83 -8.62 1.11
N LYS A 40 28.51 -8.65 1.35
CA LYS A 40 27.94 -9.15 2.61
C LYS A 40 27.35 -10.54 2.42
N LYS A 41 27.99 -11.54 3.03
CA LYS A 41 27.42 -12.89 3.16
C LYS A 41 26.26 -12.87 4.16
N MET A 42 25.05 -12.62 3.65
CA MET A 42 23.81 -12.66 4.42
C MET A 42 22.77 -13.45 3.66
N ASP A 43 22.24 -14.47 4.32
CA ASP A 43 21.19 -15.30 3.77
C ASP A 43 19.84 -14.53 3.79
N MET A 44 19.15 -14.53 2.65
CA MET A 44 17.86 -13.87 2.42
C MET A 44 17.78 -12.41 2.94
N PRO A 45 18.58 -11.46 2.41
CA PRO A 45 18.68 -10.10 2.93
C PRO A 45 17.47 -9.24 2.50
N TYR A 46 16.31 -9.57 3.06
CA TYR A 46 15.04 -8.91 2.84
C TYR A 46 14.51 -8.25 4.12
N GLN A 47 13.82 -7.14 3.96
CA GLN A 47 13.09 -6.49 5.04
C GLN A 47 11.74 -6.00 4.56
N ALA A 48 10.76 -5.95 5.47
CA ALA A 48 9.46 -5.34 5.23
C ALA A 48 8.98 -4.59 6.46
N TYR A 49 8.42 -3.40 6.24
CA TYR A 49 7.79 -2.58 7.28
C TYR A 49 6.28 -2.80 7.29
N PHE A 50 5.72 -2.80 8.48
CA PHE A 50 4.29 -2.82 8.74
C PHE A 50 3.98 -1.73 9.75
N GLU A 51 2.84 -1.06 9.61
CA GLU A 51 2.29 -0.26 10.70
C GLU A 51 1.26 -1.12 11.40
N VAL A 52 1.49 -1.41 12.68
CA VAL A 52 0.64 -2.23 13.51
C VAL A 52 0.04 -1.41 14.64
N ALA A 53 -1.15 -1.78 15.09
CA ALA A 53 -1.86 -1.00 16.08
C ALA A 53 -2.67 -1.87 17.06
N ASP A 54 -2.86 -1.33 18.25
CA ASP A 54 -3.78 -1.81 19.27
C ASP A 54 -4.60 -0.61 19.82
N GLY A 55 -5.38 -0.82 20.88
CA GLY A 55 -6.21 0.24 21.47
C GLY A 55 -5.43 1.42 22.07
N SER A 56 -4.10 1.35 22.17
CA SER A 56 -3.25 2.41 22.73
C SER A 56 -2.58 3.29 21.66
N GLY A 57 -2.48 2.82 20.42
CA GLY A 57 -1.90 3.58 19.32
C GLY A 57 -1.34 2.70 18.21
N MET A 58 -0.48 3.29 17.38
CA MET A 58 0.16 2.66 16.23
C MET A 58 1.68 2.77 16.31
N MET A 59 2.38 1.72 15.89
CA MET A 59 3.84 1.63 15.91
C MET A 59 4.35 0.89 14.67
N SER A 60 5.54 1.27 14.19
CA SER A 60 6.20 0.53 13.11
C SER A 60 6.72 -0.83 13.61
N MET A 61 6.53 -1.86 12.78
CA MET A 61 7.05 -3.20 12.97
C MET A 61 7.87 -3.60 11.75
N VAL A 62 9.05 -4.20 11.97
CA VAL A 62 9.98 -4.57 10.91
C VAL A 62 10.23 -6.07 10.93
N LEU A 63 9.92 -6.71 9.81
CA LEU A 63 10.15 -8.13 9.54
C LEU A 63 11.50 -8.27 8.82
N TRP A 64 12.40 -9.09 9.35
CA TRP A 64 13.76 -9.22 8.85
C TRP A 64 14.10 -10.60 8.28
N ASN A 65 14.95 -10.61 7.27
CA ASN A 65 15.67 -11.76 6.73
C ASN A 65 14.77 -12.92 6.34
N SER A 66 15.09 -14.14 6.78
CA SER A 66 14.34 -15.35 6.51
C SER A 66 12.89 -15.34 7.06
N LEU A 67 12.55 -14.42 7.97
CA LEU A 67 11.14 -14.22 8.34
C LEU A 67 10.33 -13.58 7.21
N CYS A 68 10.94 -12.79 6.33
CA CYS A 68 10.26 -12.20 5.19
C CYS A 68 9.62 -13.25 4.26
N PRO A 69 10.36 -14.17 3.63
CA PRO A 69 9.76 -15.19 2.78
C PRO A 69 8.81 -16.12 3.55
N LYS A 70 9.04 -16.33 4.85
CA LYS A 70 8.16 -17.15 5.69
C LYS A 70 6.79 -16.50 5.97
N TRP A 71 6.75 -15.20 6.22
CA TRP A 71 5.56 -14.53 6.77
C TRP A 71 4.96 -13.44 5.90
N TYR A 72 5.75 -12.80 5.04
CA TYR A 72 5.33 -11.59 4.33
C TYR A 72 4.07 -11.82 3.49
N HIS A 73 3.92 -12.98 2.84
CA HIS A 73 2.72 -13.27 2.05
C HIS A 73 1.45 -13.38 2.93
N SER A 74 1.55 -14.05 4.07
CA SER A 74 0.43 -14.33 4.98
C SER A 74 0.04 -13.12 5.85
N MET A 75 0.99 -12.23 6.15
CA MET A 75 0.76 -10.97 6.85
C MET A 75 0.10 -9.95 5.92
N LYS A 76 -1.23 -9.90 5.91
CA LYS A 76 -2.01 -8.97 5.09
C LYS A 76 -2.50 -7.79 5.93
N VAL A 77 -2.85 -6.68 5.27
CA VAL A 77 -3.56 -5.59 5.96
C VAL A 77 -4.86 -6.15 6.56
N GLY A 78 -5.12 -5.83 7.82
CA GLY A 78 -6.22 -6.36 8.60
C GLY A 78 -5.87 -7.60 9.43
N THR A 79 -4.78 -8.33 9.14
CA THR A 79 -4.41 -9.51 9.93
C THR A 79 -4.09 -9.13 11.39
N VAL A 80 -4.59 -9.94 12.34
CA VAL A 80 -4.25 -9.82 13.76
C VAL A 80 -3.09 -10.77 14.08
N LEU A 81 -2.07 -10.23 14.73
CA LEU A 81 -0.86 -10.94 15.12
C LEU A 81 -0.75 -11.00 16.64
N LEU A 82 -0.45 -12.20 17.16
CA LEU A 82 0.12 -12.39 18.48
C LEU A 82 1.63 -12.56 18.31
N LEU A 83 2.39 -11.65 18.92
CA LEU A 83 3.84 -11.63 18.89
C LEU A 83 4.38 -11.99 20.27
N ASP A 84 5.34 -12.90 20.30
CA ASP A 84 6.13 -13.20 21.48
C ASP A 84 7.63 -13.17 21.11
N LYS A 85 8.50 -12.98 22.10
CA LYS A 85 9.96 -12.97 21.91
C LYS A 85 10.40 -11.98 20.80
N TYR A 86 9.83 -10.78 20.80
CA TYR A 86 10.21 -9.70 19.89
C TYR A 86 11.17 -8.71 20.56
N ALA A 87 11.91 -7.96 19.75
CA ALA A 87 12.78 -6.87 20.23
C ALA A 87 12.14 -5.50 19.98
N ILE A 88 12.48 -4.51 20.80
CA ILE A 88 12.19 -3.10 20.55
C ILE A 88 13.50 -2.38 20.24
N LYS A 89 13.48 -1.52 19.22
CA LYS A 89 14.62 -0.69 18.82
C LYS A 89 14.19 0.74 18.59
N THR A 90 15.14 1.67 18.61
CA THR A 90 14.91 3.01 18.09
C THR A 90 14.52 2.94 16.61
N SER A 91 13.50 3.71 16.22
CA SER A 91 13.04 3.74 14.84
C SER A 91 14.12 4.32 13.93
N TYR A 92 14.31 3.72 12.75
CA TYR A 92 15.24 4.25 11.76
C TYR A 92 14.68 5.55 11.13
N PRO A 93 15.50 6.60 10.96
CA PRO A 93 15.04 7.86 10.39
C PRO A 93 14.68 7.72 8.89
N PHE A 94 13.88 8.66 8.38
CA PHE A 94 13.52 8.80 6.95
C PHE A 94 12.64 7.69 6.35
N LYS A 95 11.81 7.03 7.16
CA LYS A 95 10.76 6.16 6.62
C LYS A 95 9.62 7.01 6.08
N THR A 96 9.06 6.59 4.95
CA THR A 96 7.72 7.05 4.59
C THR A 96 6.76 6.44 5.60
N HIS A 97 5.93 7.29 6.20
CA HIS A 97 4.82 6.81 7.01
C HIS A 97 3.54 6.92 6.18
N PRO A 98 2.67 5.89 6.19
CA PRO A 98 1.35 6.01 5.59
C PRO A 98 0.59 7.12 6.31
N THR A 99 -0.37 7.73 5.62
CA THR A 99 -1.29 8.65 6.29
C THR A 99 -2.33 7.81 7.02
N PRO A 100 -2.44 7.92 8.36
CA PRO A 100 -3.32 7.02 9.10
C PRO A 100 -4.76 7.38 8.72
N GLY A 101 -5.61 6.38 8.52
CA GLY A 101 -7.03 6.62 8.22
C GLY A 101 -7.74 7.42 9.34
N ASP A 102 -7.32 7.20 10.58
CA ASP A 102 -7.80 7.88 11.79
C ASP A 102 -6.82 8.99 12.23
N SER A 103 -7.29 10.23 12.29
CA SER A 103 -6.49 11.39 12.73
C SER A 103 -6.25 11.43 14.24
N GLN A 104 -7.03 10.69 15.04
CA GLN A 104 -6.90 10.66 16.51
C GLN A 104 -5.98 9.54 17.01
N MET A 105 -5.54 8.64 16.12
CA MET A 105 -4.67 7.53 16.49
C MET A 105 -3.30 8.04 16.94
N LYS A 106 -2.93 7.76 18.19
CA LYS A 106 -1.59 8.07 18.71
C LYS A 106 -0.52 7.29 17.94
N ARG A 107 0.56 7.98 17.56
CA ARG A 107 1.70 7.38 16.85
C ARG A 107 2.92 7.29 17.75
N PHE A 108 3.49 6.11 17.83
CA PHE A 108 4.77 5.83 18.48
C PHE A 108 5.84 5.69 17.39
N ALA A 109 6.46 6.81 17.00
CA ALA A 109 7.39 6.88 15.87
C ALA A 109 8.88 6.84 16.27
N THR A 110 9.16 6.94 17.56
CA THR A 110 10.49 6.95 18.19
C THR A 110 11.11 5.56 18.30
N ILE A 111 10.26 4.53 18.40
CA ILE A 111 10.67 3.13 18.47
C ILE A 111 9.95 2.28 17.42
N GLU A 112 10.48 1.08 17.21
CA GLU A 112 9.92 0.07 16.33
C GLU A 112 10.02 -1.32 16.95
N ILE A 113 9.07 -2.18 16.59
CA ILE A 113 9.12 -3.61 16.89
C ILE A 113 10.00 -4.28 15.84
N SER A 114 11.04 -5.01 16.25
CA SER A 114 11.96 -5.72 15.37
C SER A 114 11.76 -7.23 15.52
N LEU A 115 11.29 -7.87 14.46
CA LEU A 115 11.06 -9.33 14.40
C LEU A 115 12.27 -10.01 13.75
N ASN A 116 12.94 -10.91 14.47
CA ASN A 116 14.18 -11.56 14.02
C ASN A 116 14.21 -13.05 14.39
N VAL A 117 15.12 -13.82 13.78
CA VAL A 117 15.30 -15.26 14.07
C VAL A 117 16.34 -15.57 15.15
N ARG A 118 17.11 -14.59 15.61
CA ARG A 118 18.28 -14.84 16.48
C ARG A 118 18.03 -14.43 17.92
N ASP A 119 17.93 -13.12 18.16
CA ASP A 119 17.88 -12.61 19.52
C ASP A 119 16.90 -11.43 19.66
N PRO A 120 15.70 -11.65 20.23
CA PRO A 120 15.13 -12.96 20.50
C PRO A 120 14.59 -13.61 19.19
N PRO A 121 14.47 -14.96 19.13
CA PRO A 121 13.82 -15.63 18.02
C PRO A 121 12.31 -15.40 18.11
N THR A 122 11.81 -14.47 17.31
CA THR A 122 10.43 -14.01 17.37
C THR A 122 9.46 -15.14 17.03
N GLU A 123 8.48 -15.32 17.92
CA GLU A 123 7.33 -16.18 17.71
C GLU A 123 6.17 -15.33 17.20
N ILE A 124 5.61 -15.74 16.08
CA ILE A 124 4.55 -15.02 15.38
C ILE A 124 3.40 -16.01 15.19
N SER A 125 2.21 -15.61 15.63
CA SER A 125 0.97 -16.35 15.43
C SER A 125 -0.07 -15.44 14.79
N ILE A 126 -0.72 -15.91 13.72
CA ILE A 126 -1.86 -15.22 13.12
C ILE A 126 -3.12 -15.66 13.86
N ILE A 127 -3.90 -14.69 14.35
CA ILE A 127 -5.19 -14.94 14.97
C ILE A 127 -6.26 -14.82 13.87
N PRO A 128 -7.06 -15.88 13.62
CA PRO A 128 -8.18 -15.81 12.68
C PRO A 128 -9.20 -14.75 13.08
N GLU A 129 -9.82 -14.08 12.11
CA GLU A 129 -10.72 -12.94 12.38
C GLU A 129 -11.93 -13.35 13.24
N GLU A 130 -12.44 -14.57 13.06
CA GLU A 130 -13.53 -15.16 13.85
C GLU A 130 -13.17 -15.38 15.33
N MET A 131 -11.88 -15.45 15.65
CA MET A 131 -11.37 -15.54 17.02
C MET A 131 -11.07 -14.17 17.63
N VAL A 132 -11.17 -13.09 16.84
CA VAL A 132 -10.87 -11.74 17.31
C VAL A 132 -12.01 -11.24 18.19
N LYS A 133 -11.66 -10.91 19.44
CA LYS A 133 -12.65 -10.50 20.43
C LYS A 133 -12.78 -8.98 20.55
N PRO A 134 -13.99 -8.41 20.63
CA PRO A 134 -14.21 -6.97 20.74
C PRO A 134 -13.50 -6.31 21.94
N GLU A 135 -13.37 -7.02 23.07
CA GLU A 135 -12.70 -6.54 24.27
C GLU A 135 -11.21 -6.25 24.10
N TRP A 136 -10.58 -6.78 23.03
CA TRP A 136 -9.19 -6.47 22.70
C TRP A 136 -9.03 -5.06 22.13
N ARG A 137 -10.13 -4.41 21.72
CA ARG A 137 -10.15 -3.02 21.22
C ARG A 137 -9.11 -2.76 20.12
N LEU A 138 -8.88 -3.75 19.26
CA LEU A 138 -8.01 -3.60 18.11
C LEU A 138 -8.66 -2.66 17.09
N PRO A 139 -7.94 -1.65 16.57
CA PRO A 139 -8.53 -0.69 15.64
C PRO A 139 -8.85 -1.36 14.30
N GLU A 140 -9.90 -0.88 13.64
CA GLU A 140 -10.26 -1.32 12.28
C GLU A 140 -9.37 -0.68 11.21
N VAL A 141 -9.22 -1.37 10.08
CA VAL A 141 -8.56 -0.81 8.90
C VAL A 141 -9.51 0.20 8.24
N LYS A 142 -9.09 1.46 8.20
CA LYS A 142 -9.82 2.54 7.54
C LYS A 142 -9.25 2.83 6.15
N TYR A 143 -10.13 2.90 5.18
CA TYR A 143 -9.83 3.29 3.81
C TYR A 143 -10.33 4.71 3.54
N ARG A 144 -9.75 5.35 2.52
CA ARG A 144 -10.06 6.70 2.06
C ARG A 144 -10.32 6.67 0.56
N PHE A 145 -11.37 5.95 0.17
CA PHE A 145 -11.76 5.93 -1.22
C PHE A 145 -12.15 7.33 -1.68
N ILE A 146 -11.68 7.70 -2.86
CA ILE A 146 -12.09 8.90 -3.58
C ILE A 146 -12.68 8.50 -4.93
N THR A 147 -13.56 9.34 -5.44
CA THR A 147 -14.05 9.24 -6.81
C THR A 147 -13.18 10.07 -7.74
N ARG A 148 -13.30 9.85 -9.04
CA ARG A 148 -12.54 10.63 -10.01
C ARG A 148 -12.97 12.09 -10.01
N SER A 149 -14.26 12.38 -9.79
CA SER A 149 -14.75 13.75 -9.63
C SER A 149 -14.13 14.50 -8.45
N GLU A 150 -13.71 13.82 -7.37
CA GLU A 150 -13.10 14.44 -6.19
C GLU A 150 -11.58 14.67 -6.34
N LEU A 151 -10.92 13.97 -7.26
CA LEU A 151 -9.45 13.97 -7.36
C LEU A 151 -8.87 15.37 -7.63
N ASP A 152 -9.54 16.17 -8.45
CA ASP A 152 -9.04 17.47 -8.88
C ASP A 152 -9.03 18.53 -7.78
N ASP A 153 -9.64 18.25 -6.63
CA ASP A 153 -9.66 19.10 -5.43
C ASP A 153 -8.65 18.68 -4.35
N LEU A 154 -8.06 17.48 -4.45
CA LEU A 154 -7.15 16.96 -3.41
C LEU A 154 -5.74 17.54 -3.48
N PRO A 155 -5.12 17.97 -2.36
CA PRO A 155 -3.80 18.60 -2.41
C PRO A 155 -2.70 17.65 -2.93
N HIS A 156 -1.59 18.22 -3.40
CA HIS A 156 -0.40 17.44 -3.75
C HIS A 156 0.06 16.60 -2.54
N ASN A 157 0.54 15.39 -2.79
CA ASN A 157 0.94 14.38 -1.81
C ASN A 157 -0.17 13.88 -0.88
N HIS A 158 -1.43 14.25 -1.12
CA HIS A 158 -2.56 13.63 -0.41
C HIS A 158 -2.57 12.11 -0.65
N SER A 159 -2.91 11.36 0.40
CA SER A 159 -3.00 9.90 0.35
C SER A 159 -4.45 9.48 0.23
N CYS A 160 -4.77 8.70 -0.80
CA CYS A 160 -6.13 8.24 -1.08
C CYS A 160 -6.14 6.78 -1.57
N ASP A 161 -7.32 6.17 -1.54
CA ASP A 161 -7.59 4.88 -2.15
C ASP A 161 -8.52 5.09 -3.35
N VAL A 162 -8.39 4.26 -4.38
CA VAL A 162 -9.22 4.35 -5.59
C VAL A 162 -9.67 2.97 -6.05
N ILE A 163 -10.82 2.94 -6.71
CA ILE A 163 -11.31 1.79 -7.45
C ILE A 163 -11.80 2.27 -8.81
N GLY A 164 -11.53 1.49 -9.86
CA GLY A 164 -12.04 1.80 -11.19
C GLY A 164 -11.99 0.60 -12.13
N LEU A 165 -12.71 0.70 -13.25
CA LEU A 165 -12.65 -0.21 -14.38
C LEU A 165 -11.50 0.22 -15.28
N VAL A 166 -10.54 -0.67 -15.52
CA VAL A 166 -9.36 -0.36 -16.33
C VAL A 166 -9.77 -0.21 -17.80
N THR A 167 -9.39 0.90 -18.42
CA THR A 167 -9.64 1.19 -19.84
C THR A 167 -8.37 1.28 -20.65
N PHE A 168 -7.23 1.57 -20.02
CA PHE A 168 -5.93 1.62 -20.67
C PHE A 168 -4.85 0.98 -19.79
N VAL A 169 -3.94 0.24 -20.41
CA VAL A 169 -2.72 -0.26 -19.77
C VAL A 169 -1.54 -0.09 -20.72
N GLY A 170 -0.56 0.73 -20.31
CA GLY A 170 0.69 0.94 -21.05
C GLY A 170 1.68 -0.20 -20.88
N ARG A 171 2.79 -0.13 -21.62
CA ARG A 171 3.90 -1.08 -21.47
C ARG A 171 4.59 -0.92 -20.11
N ALA A 172 5.30 -1.96 -19.68
CA ALA A 172 6.18 -1.85 -18.53
C ALA A 172 7.42 -1.02 -18.90
N GLU A 173 7.74 -0.04 -18.08
CA GLU A 173 8.81 0.93 -18.24
C GLU A 173 9.79 0.86 -17.07
N ARG A 174 11.04 1.27 -17.30
CA ARG A 174 12.09 1.29 -16.29
C ARG A 174 12.53 2.73 -16.03
N ALA A 175 12.41 3.17 -14.78
CA ALA A 175 12.97 4.45 -14.31
C ALA A 175 14.20 4.18 -13.44
N ARG A 176 15.31 4.89 -13.67
CA ARG A 176 16.48 4.78 -12.77
C ARG A 176 16.10 5.28 -11.37
N LYS A 177 16.53 4.57 -10.32
CA LYS A 177 16.27 5.00 -8.93
C LYS A 177 17.01 6.29 -8.57
N ARG A 178 18.18 6.50 -9.17
CA ARG A 178 19.04 7.68 -9.07
C ARG A 178 19.75 7.86 -10.40
N GLU A 179 20.13 9.08 -10.74
CA GLU A 179 20.71 9.45 -12.04
C GLU A 179 21.88 8.54 -12.47
N HIS A 180 22.76 8.17 -11.53
CA HIS A 180 23.92 7.30 -11.78
C HIS A 180 23.78 5.89 -11.19
N SER A 181 22.55 5.43 -10.94
CA SER A 181 22.32 4.09 -10.40
C SER A 181 22.04 3.07 -11.51
N GLU A 182 22.60 1.87 -11.34
CA GLU A 182 22.25 0.67 -12.09
C GLU A 182 20.94 0.03 -11.62
N ASP A 183 20.34 0.55 -10.53
CA ASP A 183 19.04 0.10 -10.06
C ASP A 183 17.91 0.83 -10.79
N PHE A 184 16.87 0.06 -11.10
CA PHE A 184 15.68 0.57 -11.74
C PHE A 184 14.44 0.26 -10.91
N TRP A 185 13.48 1.15 -11.00
CA TRP A 185 12.08 0.88 -10.72
C TRP A 185 11.39 0.40 -11.98
N LEU A 186 10.61 -0.67 -11.88
CA LEU A 186 9.69 -1.10 -12.93
C LEU A 186 8.33 -0.46 -12.63
N TYR A 187 7.71 0.16 -13.63
CA TYR A 187 6.38 0.77 -13.52
C TYR A 187 5.60 0.65 -14.83
N ARG A 188 4.31 0.98 -14.80
CA ARG A 188 3.49 1.15 -16.00
C ARG A 188 2.37 2.16 -15.75
N TRP A 189 1.90 2.78 -16.82
CA TRP A 189 0.74 3.66 -16.77
C TRP A 189 -0.56 2.87 -16.96
N ALA A 190 -1.61 3.25 -16.24
CA ALA A 190 -2.95 2.71 -16.44
C ALA A 190 -4.00 3.81 -16.34
N HIS A 191 -5.11 3.65 -17.06
CA HIS A 191 -6.33 4.45 -16.85
C HIS A 191 -7.41 3.58 -16.27
N ALA A 192 -8.12 4.15 -15.29
CA ALA A 192 -9.29 3.52 -14.70
C ALA A 192 -10.44 4.54 -14.61
N ILE A 193 -11.66 4.11 -14.88
CA ILE A 193 -12.87 4.94 -14.81
C ILE A 193 -13.80 4.43 -13.70
N ASP A 194 -14.54 5.32 -13.06
CA ASP A 194 -15.49 4.97 -11.99
C ASP A 194 -16.92 5.48 -12.23
N GLY A 195 -17.16 6.14 -13.38
CA GLY A 195 -18.46 6.67 -13.77
C GLY A 195 -18.80 8.04 -13.18
N THR A 196 -17.92 8.65 -12.39
CA THR A 196 -18.19 9.94 -11.75
C THR A 196 -17.68 11.14 -12.55
N SER A 197 -16.89 10.90 -13.59
CA SER A 197 -16.31 11.91 -14.47
C SER A 197 -16.06 11.32 -15.86
N ASP A 198 -16.03 12.18 -16.88
CA ASP A 198 -15.61 11.80 -18.23
C ASP A 198 -14.09 11.61 -18.37
N GLN A 199 -13.31 12.09 -17.39
CA GLN A 199 -11.88 11.86 -17.32
C GLN A 199 -11.58 10.57 -16.56
N PRO A 200 -10.55 9.80 -16.92
CA PRO A 200 -10.11 8.67 -16.12
C PRO A 200 -9.24 9.11 -14.95
N PHE A 201 -9.09 8.23 -13.97
CA PHE A 201 -7.91 8.21 -13.12
C PHE A 201 -6.68 7.91 -13.98
N ILE A 202 -5.66 8.76 -13.93
CA ILE A 202 -4.34 8.50 -14.52
C ILE A 202 -3.47 7.91 -13.41
N LEU A 203 -3.00 6.68 -13.61
CA LEU A 203 -2.30 5.90 -12.59
C LEU A 203 -0.87 5.57 -13.04
N GLU A 204 0.11 6.01 -12.28
CA GLU A 204 1.51 5.57 -12.35
C GLU A 204 1.70 4.43 -11.35
N LEU A 205 1.76 3.20 -11.85
CA LEU A 205 1.79 2.00 -11.02
C LEU A 205 3.19 1.43 -11.03
N PHE A 206 3.88 1.48 -9.89
CA PHE A 206 5.15 0.76 -9.75
C PHE A 206 4.88 -0.73 -9.45
N ALA A 207 5.79 -1.58 -9.89
CA ALA A 207 5.83 -2.98 -9.47
C ALA A 207 6.04 -3.02 -7.94
N THR A 208 4.94 -3.21 -7.22
CA THR A 208 4.96 -3.44 -5.77
C THR A 208 5.42 -4.87 -5.50
N SER A 209 5.35 -5.35 -4.25
CA SER A 209 5.65 -6.76 -3.93
C SER A 209 4.54 -7.74 -4.36
N GLN A 210 3.83 -7.42 -5.44
CA GLN A 210 2.74 -8.19 -6.03
C GLN A 210 2.99 -8.35 -7.54
N PRO A 211 4.11 -9.00 -7.96
CA PRO A 211 4.49 -9.08 -9.37
C PRO A 211 3.40 -9.74 -10.24
N ASP A 212 2.72 -10.78 -9.73
CA ASP A 212 1.63 -11.43 -10.44
C ASP A 212 0.44 -10.49 -10.70
N VAL A 213 0.15 -9.60 -9.75
CA VAL A 213 -0.92 -8.60 -9.92
C VAL A 213 -0.48 -7.56 -10.94
N PHE A 214 0.76 -7.07 -10.84
CA PHE A 214 1.32 -6.08 -11.76
C PHE A 214 1.28 -6.55 -13.23
N GLU A 215 1.60 -7.81 -13.49
CA GLU A 215 1.56 -8.37 -14.85
C GLU A 215 0.14 -8.65 -15.34
N ARG A 216 -0.81 -8.86 -14.44
CA ARG A 216 -2.22 -9.18 -14.77
C ARG A 216 -3.15 -7.96 -14.79
N ILE A 217 -2.62 -6.75 -14.65
CA ILE A 217 -3.44 -5.55 -14.89
C ILE A 217 -3.80 -5.52 -16.38
N HIS A 218 -5.08 -5.69 -16.69
CA HIS A 218 -5.60 -5.68 -18.04
C HIS A 218 -6.89 -4.84 -18.12
N PRO A 219 -7.23 -4.26 -19.28
CA PRO A 219 -8.50 -3.59 -19.45
C PRO A 219 -9.68 -4.50 -19.15
N MET A 220 -10.79 -3.90 -18.75
CA MET A 220 -11.98 -4.58 -18.26
C MET A 220 -11.82 -5.28 -16.90
N THR A 221 -10.65 -5.17 -16.24
CA THR A 221 -10.57 -5.51 -14.80
C THR A 221 -11.01 -4.36 -13.92
N TYR A 222 -11.52 -4.72 -12.75
CA TYR A 222 -11.56 -3.81 -11.62
C TYR A 222 -10.15 -3.71 -11.08
N LEU A 223 -9.73 -2.49 -10.80
CA LEU A 223 -8.44 -2.18 -10.21
C LEU A 223 -8.70 -1.37 -8.95
N VAL A 224 -8.26 -1.90 -7.81
CA VAL A 224 -8.23 -1.21 -6.52
C VAL A 224 -6.79 -0.90 -6.20
N CYS A 225 -6.51 0.36 -5.90
CA CYS A 225 -5.21 0.81 -5.45
C CYS A 225 -5.36 1.55 -4.13
N THR A 226 -4.70 1.06 -3.09
CA THR A 226 -4.71 1.72 -1.77
C THR A 226 -3.45 2.57 -1.57
N GLN A 227 -3.52 3.54 -0.65
CA GLN A 227 -2.42 4.40 -0.22
C GLN A 227 -1.69 5.06 -1.41
N MET A 228 -2.44 5.44 -2.45
CA MET A 228 -1.91 6.16 -3.60
C MET A 228 -1.62 7.61 -3.22
N ARG A 229 -0.66 8.25 -3.89
CA ARG A 229 -0.31 9.65 -3.68
C ARG A 229 -0.75 10.51 -4.86
N VAL A 230 -1.39 11.63 -4.56
CA VAL A 230 -1.77 12.64 -5.55
C VAL A 230 -0.54 13.42 -6.01
N ILE A 231 -0.22 13.35 -7.30
CA ILE A 231 0.81 14.18 -7.92
C ILE A 231 0.13 15.26 -8.77
N ARG A 232 0.59 16.50 -8.57
CA ARG A 232 0.16 17.67 -9.33
C ARG A 232 1.38 18.28 -9.99
N GLY A 233 1.32 18.55 -11.29
CA GLY A 233 2.35 19.31 -11.98
C GLY A 233 2.45 20.73 -11.40
N LEU A 234 3.66 21.14 -10.99
CA LEU A 234 3.96 22.49 -10.48
C LEU A 234 4.21 23.52 -11.59
N THR A 235 4.23 23.09 -12.85
CA THR A 235 4.59 23.94 -13.99
C THR A 235 3.42 24.81 -14.45
N GLU A 236 3.72 25.99 -14.97
CA GLU A 236 2.84 27.03 -15.54
C GLU A 236 1.98 26.58 -16.76
N ASN A 237 1.80 25.27 -16.95
CA ASN A 237 0.96 24.74 -18.01
C ASN A 237 -0.52 24.87 -17.57
N PRO A 238 -1.40 25.54 -18.34
CA PRO A 238 -2.81 25.74 -18.00
C PRO A 238 -3.60 24.44 -17.82
N PHE A 239 -3.08 23.31 -18.31
CA PHE A 239 -3.61 21.98 -18.03
C PHE A 239 -3.01 21.44 -16.73
N ARG A 240 -3.66 21.73 -15.60
CA ARG A 240 -3.39 21.10 -14.29
C ARG A 240 -3.39 19.59 -14.45
N THR A 241 -2.21 19.00 -14.62
CA THR A 241 -2.12 17.57 -14.85
C THR A 241 -2.05 16.88 -13.49
N VAL A 242 -3.11 16.14 -13.14
CA VAL A 242 -3.25 15.40 -11.88
C VAL A 242 -3.20 13.91 -12.19
N TYR A 243 -2.36 13.19 -11.45
CA TYR A 243 -2.28 11.74 -11.53
C TYR A 243 -2.03 11.14 -10.15
N LEU A 244 -2.23 9.83 -10.04
CA LEU A 244 -1.97 9.08 -8.81
C LEU A 244 -0.74 8.19 -9.03
N THR A 245 0.16 8.15 -8.06
CA THR A 245 1.32 7.24 -8.07
C THR A 245 1.33 6.35 -6.84
N THR A 246 1.84 5.13 -6.96
CA THR A 246 1.95 4.21 -5.83
C THR A 246 2.93 4.71 -4.77
N SER A 247 2.61 4.50 -3.49
CA SER A 247 3.52 4.71 -2.36
C SER A 247 4.27 3.42 -1.98
N ASN A 248 5.04 3.46 -0.89
CA ASN A 248 5.68 2.26 -0.35
C ASN A 248 4.65 1.29 0.25
N GLU A 249 3.51 1.80 0.69
CA GLU A 249 2.45 1.09 1.39
C GLU A 249 1.27 0.70 0.48
N SER A 250 1.31 1.13 -0.79
CA SER A 250 0.27 0.82 -1.77
C SER A 250 0.09 -0.68 -1.96
N GLN A 251 -1.16 -1.12 -1.83
CA GLN A 251 -1.59 -2.47 -2.20
C GLN A 251 -2.48 -2.37 -3.43
N ILE A 252 -2.29 -3.29 -4.38
CA ILE A 252 -3.05 -3.32 -5.63
C ILE A 252 -3.88 -4.60 -5.66
N PHE A 253 -5.15 -4.52 -6.03
CA PHE A 253 -6.01 -5.68 -6.22
C PHE A 253 -6.71 -5.58 -7.55
N ILE A 254 -6.81 -6.72 -8.25
CA ILE A 254 -7.49 -6.84 -9.53
C ILE A 254 -8.71 -7.77 -9.40
N THR A 255 -9.56 -7.82 -10.45
CA THR A 255 -10.70 -8.74 -10.52
C THR A 255 -10.32 -10.16 -10.07
N GLY A 256 -11.16 -10.76 -9.23
CA GLY A 256 -10.90 -12.08 -8.62
C GLY A 256 -10.15 -12.03 -7.29
N TRP A 257 -9.50 -10.90 -6.96
CA TRP A 257 -8.71 -10.73 -5.74
C TRP A 257 -9.38 -9.83 -4.69
N HIS A 258 -10.57 -9.30 -5.02
CA HIS A 258 -11.34 -8.42 -4.13
C HIS A 258 -12.18 -9.16 -3.09
N LYS A 259 -12.46 -10.46 -3.28
CA LYS A 259 -13.33 -11.22 -2.37
C LYS A 259 -12.69 -11.32 -0.99
N GLY A 260 -13.45 -10.94 0.04
CA GLY A 260 -13.00 -10.96 1.44
C GLY A 260 -12.11 -9.78 1.85
N GLN A 261 -11.87 -8.81 0.97
CA GLN A 261 -11.10 -7.63 1.33
C GLN A 261 -11.93 -6.67 2.20
N PRO A 262 -11.37 -6.09 3.28
CA PRO A 262 -12.16 -5.26 4.20
C PRO A 262 -12.77 -4.01 3.54
N TYR A 263 -12.16 -3.49 2.47
CA TYR A 263 -12.65 -2.30 1.78
C TYR A 263 -13.97 -2.52 1.03
N THR A 264 -14.44 -3.75 0.81
CA THR A 264 -15.68 -4.00 0.05
C THR A 264 -16.93 -3.46 0.75
N LYS A 265 -16.82 -3.08 2.04
CA LYS A 265 -17.89 -2.45 2.81
C LYS A 265 -18.02 -0.95 2.54
N ASP A 266 -16.99 -0.32 1.96
CA ASP A 266 -16.94 1.11 1.67
C ASP A 266 -18.05 1.54 0.70
N ALA A 267 -18.66 2.71 0.96
CA ALA A 267 -19.78 3.20 0.18
C ALA A 267 -19.39 3.53 -1.27
N LYS A 268 -18.21 4.11 -1.51
CA LYS A 268 -17.75 4.46 -2.86
C LYS A 268 -17.41 3.20 -3.65
N VAL A 269 -16.86 2.19 -2.99
CA VAL A 269 -16.65 0.86 -3.60
C VAL A 269 -17.97 0.22 -3.99
N LYS A 270 -18.99 0.26 -3.13
CA LYS A 270 -20.33 -0.25 -3.44
C LYS A 270 -20.97 0.49 -4.60
N ASN A 271 -20.88 1.82 -4.63
CA ASN A 271 -21.43 2.65 -5.70
C ASN A 271 -20.75 2.33 -7.04
N PHE A 272 -19.42 2.17 -7.06
CA PHE A 272 -18.70 1.72 -8.25
C PHE A 272 -19.18 0.35 -8.74
N ILE A 273 -19.32 -0.63 -7.83
CA ILE A 273 -19.82 -1.97 -8.19
C ILE A 273 -21.25 -1.92 -8.74
N GLN A 274 -22.10 -1.03 -8.23
CA GLN A 274 -23.45 -0.83 -8.78
C GLN A 274 -23.39 -0.17 -10.16
N TRP A 275 -22.57 0.86 -10.33
CA TRP A 275 -22.39 1.56 -11.60
C TRP A 275 -21.89 0.62 -12.71
N THR A 276 -20.90 -0.23 -12.42
CA THR A 276 -20.37 -1.20 -13.39
C THR A 276 -21.43 -2.18 -13.91
N LYS A 277 -22.39 -2.59 -13.08
CA LYS A 277 -23.51 -3.47 -13.50
C LYS A 277 -24.46 -2.82 -14.52
N LEU A 278 -24.47 -1.50 -14.59
CA LEU A 278 -25.29 -0.73 -15.54
C LEU A 278 -24.56 -0.51 -16.88
N GLN A 279 -23.28 -0.88 -16.99
CA GLN A 279 -22.49 -0.66 -18.19
C GLN A 279 -22.67 -1.80 -19.20
N SER A 280 -22.77 -1.45 -20.48
CA SER A 280 -22.69 -2.38 -21.60
C SER A 280 -21.24 -2.82 -21.79
N GLU A 281 -20.97 -4.12 -21.61
CA GLU A 281 -19.63 -4.69 -21.78
C GLU A 281 -19.08 -4.44 -23.19
N ALA A 282 -19.92 -4.59 -24.22
CA ALA A 282 -19.55 -4.37 -25.61
C ALA A 282 -19.11 -2.92 -25.88
N ASP A 283 -19.78 -1.94 -25.28
CA ASP A 283 -19.44 -0.53 -25.45
C ASP A 283 -18.16 -0.15 -24.72
N GLN A 284 -17.90 -0.79 -23.57
CA GLN A 284 -16.66 -0.56 -22.81
C GLN A 284 -15.45 -1.18 -23.52
N ILE A 285 -15.57 -2.41 -24.03
CA ILE A 285 -14.48 -3.09 -24.77
C ILE A 285 -14.00 -2.23 -25.95
N ARG A 286 -14.93 -1.62 -26.70
CA ARG A 286 -14.59 -0.72 -27.83
C ARG A 286 -13.77 0.51 -27.43
N LYS A 287 -13.83 0.92 -26.16
CA LYS A 287 -13.10 2.06 -25.61
C LYS A 287 -11.76 1.67 -24.98
N THR A 288 -11.45 0.37 -24.90
CA THR A 288 -10.23 -0.11 -24.24
C THR A 288 -9.02 -0.11 -25.17
N VAL A 289 -7.85 0.17 -24.61
CA VAL A 289 -6.58 0.19 -25.33
C VAL A 289 -5.51 -0.53 -24.50
N ILE A 290 -4.70 -1.38 -25.16
CA ILE A 290 -3.58 -2.10 -24.52
C ILE A 290 -2.29 -1.76 -25.24
N GLY A 291 -1.24 -1.55 -24.46
CA GLY A 291 0.10 -1.28 -24.97
C GLY A 291 0.31 0.17 -25.36
N GLY A 292 1.36 0.40 -26.15
CA GLY A 292 1.83 1.74 -26.50
C GLY A 292 2.68 2.40 -25.41
N TYR A 293 3.40 3.44 -25.81
CA TYR A 293 4.09 4.36 -24.90
C TYR A 293 3.08 5.39 -24.39
N TYR A 294 3.12 5.70 -23.10
CA TYR A 294 2.25 6.73 -22.52
C TYR A 294 3.06 8.01 -22.30
N PRO A 295 3.01 8.99 -23.23
CA PRO A 295 3.73 10.23 -23.06
C PRO A 295 3.04 11.05 -21.96
N PHE A 296 3.66 11.13 -20.79
CA PHE A 296 3.20 11.93 -19.67
C PHE A 296 4.30 12.90 -19.18
N PRO A 297 4.00 14.21 -19.04
CA PRO A 297 2.75 14.87 -19.41
C PRO A 297 2.50 14.76 -20.92
N ARG A 298 1.22 14.84 -21.33
CA ARG A 298 0.90 14.76 -22.76
C ARG A 298 1.63 15.89 -23.51
N PRO A 299 2.20 15.61 -24.69
CA PRO A 299 2.83 16.65 -25.49
C PRO A 299 1.81 17.75 -25.78
N PRO A 300 2.22 19.02 -25.91
CA PRO A 300 1.34 20.07 -26.40
C PRO A 300 0.66 19.63 -27.70
N GLY A 301 -0.63 19.97 -27.88
CA GLY A 301 -1.37 19.55 -29.07
C GLY A 301 -0.77 20.03 -30.40
N SER A 302 0.14 21.01 -30.37
CA SER A 302 0.94 21.45 -31.51
C SER A 302 1.89 20.38 -32.04
N PHE A 303 2.34 19.44 -31.22
CA PHE A 303 3.22 18.33 -31.63
C PHE A 303 2.48 17.20 -32.34
N LEU A 304 1.14 17.11 -32.21
CA LEU A 304 0.33 16.13 -32.94
C LEU A 304 0.10 16.51 -34.41
N LYS A 305 0.61 17.67 -34.85
CA LYS A 305 0.49 18.19 -36.23
C LYS A 305 1.75 17.97 -37.08
N TYR A 306 2.81 17.40 -36.50
CA TYR A 306 4.07 17.04 -37.17
C TYR A 306 4.25 15.53 -37.13
#